data_AF-A0A968ZEG5-F1
#
_entry.id   AF-A0A968ZEG5-F1
#
_cell.length_a   1.000
_cell.length_b   1.000
_cell.length_c   1.000
_cell.angle_alpha   90.00
_cell.angle_beta   90.00
_cell.angle_gamma   90.00
#
_symmetry.space_group_name_H-M   'P 1'
#
loop_
_entity.id
_entity.type
_entity.pdbx_description
1 polymer ?
#
loop_
_entity_poly.entity_id
_entity_poly.type
_entity_poly.pdbx_seq_one_letter_code
_entity_poly.pdbx_strand_id
1 'polypeptide(L)' 'MSNTTTKTLTVSTPSDREIALTRTFNAPRALVFDALTKPELVQRWML' A
#
# COMPACT_ATOMS: atom_id res chain seq x y z
N MET A 1 1.26 -9.99 -24.38
CA MET A 1 1.02 -8.53 -24.36
C MET A 1 1.16 -8.08 -22.91
N SER A 2 2.21 -7.31 -22.58
CA SER A 2 2.44 -6.85 -21.21
C SER A 2 1.56 -5.64 -20.94
N ASN A 3 0.46 -5.83 -20.20
CA ASN A 3 -0.33 -4.71 -19.68
C ASN A 3 0.45 -4.04 -18.54
N THR A 4 1.18 -2.98 -18.85
CA THR A 4 1.80 -2.09 -17.87
C THR A 4 0.70 -1.41 -17.08
N THR A 5 0.23 -2.05 -16.00
CA THR A 5 -0.76 -1.44 -15.10
C THR A 5 -0.02 -0.41 -14.28
N THR A 6 -0.22 0.87 -14.59
CA THR A 6 0.30 2.00 -13.82
C THR A 6 -0.09 1.81 -12.36
N LYS A 7 0.87 1.44 -11.51
CA LYS A 7 0.67 1.26 -10.06
C LYS A 7 0.55 2.64 -9.41
N THR A 8 -0.63 3.23 -9.52
CA THR A 8 -0.91 4.58 -9.03
C THR A 8 -1.14 4.55 -7.52
N LEU A 9 -0.31 5.29 -6.78
CA LEU A 9 -0.65 5.74 -5.44
C LEU A 9 -1.61 6.92 -5.62
N THR A 10 -2.79 6.85 -5.03
CA THR A 10 -3.73 7.97 -4.95
C THR A 10 -3.58 8.62 -3.58
N VAL A 11 -3.49 9.95 -3.55
CA VAL A 11 -3.42 10.75 -2.33
C VAL A 11 -4.57 11.75 -2.35
N SER A 12 -5.27 11.91 -1.23
CA SER A 12 -6.27 12.95 -1.04
C SER A 12 -6.23 13.51 0.38
N THR A 13 -6.79 14.71 0.56
CA THR A 13 -6.96 15.38 1.86
C THR A 13 -8.46 15.65 2.07
N PRO A 14 -9.22 14.68 2.61
CA PRO A 14 -10.68 14.79 2.72
C PRO A 14 -11.14 15.85 3.72
N SER A 15 -10.27 16.27 4.63
CA SER A 15 -10.46 17.40 5.54
C SER A 15 -9.11 18.06 5.84
N ASP A 16 -9.14 19.22 6.51
CA ASP A 16 -7.94 20.00 6.83
C ASP A 16 -6.87 19.26 7.67
N ARG A 17 -7.25 18.15 8.31
CA ARG A 17 -6.36 17.40 9.23
C ARG A 17 -6.17 15.93 8.83
N GLU A 18 -6.63 15.53 7.65
CA GLU A 18 -6.58 14.14 7.19
C GLU A 18 -5.79 14.01 5.89
N ILE A 19 -4.96 12.98 5.81
CA ILE A 19 -4.30 12.53 4.59
C ILE A 19 -4.71 11.09 4.35
N ALA A 20 -5.39 10.83 3.23
CA ALA A 20 -5.77 9.49 2.81
C ALA A 20 -4.88 9.01 1.67
N LEU A 21 -4.33 7.81 1.82
CA LEU A 21 -3.49 7.15 0.82
C LEU A 21 -4.14 5.84 0.39
N THR A 22 -4.35 5.68 -0.92
CA THR A 22 -4.88 4.44 -1.52
C THR A 22 -3.88 3.90 -2.52
N ARG A 23 -3.45 2.66 -2.34
CA ARG A 23 -2.49 2.00 -3.24
C ARG A 23 -2.93 0.59 -3.58
N THR A 24 -2.96 0.30 -4.88
CA THR A 24 -3.26 -1.05 -5.39
C THR A 24 -2.00 -1.91 -5.40
N PHE A 25 -2.08 -3.07 -4.76
CA PHE A 25 -1.03 -4.08 -4.77
C PHE A 25 -1.47 -5.28 -5.60
N ASN A 26 -0.59 -5.74 -6.50
CA ASN A 26 -0.76 -7.02 -7.18
C ASN A 26 -0.28 -8.15 -6.27
N ALA A 27 -0.98 -8.37 -5.17
CA ALA A 27 -0.68 -9.36 -4.14
C ALA A 27 -1.96 -9.78 -3.40
N PRO A 28 -2.04 -10.98 -2.81
CA PRO A 28 -3.17 -11.38 -1.98
C PRO A 28 -3.34 -10.48 -0.75
N ARG A 29 -4.59 -10.22 -0.34
CA ARG A 29 -4.92 -9.36 0.81
C ARG A 29 -4.23 -9.77 2.12
N ALA A 30 -4.09 -11.08 2.35
CA ALA A 30 -3.47 -11.62 3.56
C ALA A 30 -1.98 -11.24 3.63
N LEU A 31 -1.27 -11.30 2.49
CA LEU A 31 0.14 -10.94 2.43
C LEU A 31 0.36 -9.43 2.63
N VAL A 32 -0.54 -8.61 2.09
CA VAL A 32 -0.50 -7.16 2.33
C VAL A 32 -0.72 -6.85 3.81
N PHE A 33 -1.66 -7.53 4.47
CA PHE A 33 -1.89 -7.38 5.90
C PHE A 33 -0.69 -7.83 6.75
N ASP A 34 -0.11 -8.98 6.41
CA ASP A 34 1.08 -9.51 7.06
C ASP A 34 2.26 -8.54 6.96
N ALA A 35 2.47 -7.90 5.80
CA ALA A 35 3.53 -6.91 5.63
C ALA A 35 3.40 -5.74 6.63
N LEU A 36 2.18 -5.35 6.99
CA LEU A 36 1.91 -4.26 7.94
C LEU A 36 1.92 -4.68 9.41
N THR A 37 1.91 -5.98 9.72
CA THR A 37 1.61 -6.48 11.08
C THR A 37 2.64 -7.46 11.64
N LYS A 38 3.37 -8.20 10.79
CA LYS A 38 4.44 -9.09 11.22
C LYS A 38 5.75 -8.32 11.39
N PRO A 39 6.38 -8.31 12.60
CA PRO A 39 7.55 -7.49 12.87
C PRO A 39 8.70 -7.67 11.85
N GLU A 40 9.00 -8.91 11.48
CA GLU A 40 10.05 -9.25 10.52
C GLU A 40 9.77 -8.72 9.11
N LEU A 41 8.50 -8.60 8.73
CA LEU A 41 8.11 -8.03 7.44
C LEU A 41 8.05 -6.51 7.52
N VAL A 42 7.53 -5.94 8.62
CA VAL A 42 7.52 -4.49 8.89
C VAL A 42 8.94 -3.92 8.79
N GLN A 43 9.91 -4.56 9.43
CA GLN A 43 11.32 -4.17 9.35
C GLN A 43 11.87 -4.22 7.92
N ARG A 44 11.41 -5.16 7.09
CA ARG A 44 11.89 -5.31 5.72
C ARG A 44 11.30 -4.27 4.76
N TRP A 45 10.11 -3.75 5.03
CA TRP A 45 9.38 -2.90 4.08
C TRP A 45 9.26 -1.43 4.49
N MET A 46 9.26 -1.13 5.79
CA MET A 46 8.83 0.16 6.34
C MET A 46 9.89 0.90 7.16
N LEU A 47 10.96 0.20 7.55
CA LEU A 47 12.08 0.70 8.36
C LEU A 47 13.37 0.62 7.53
#